data_AF-M1T1G9-F1
#
_entry.id   AF-M1T1G9-F1
#
_cell.length_a   1.000
_cell.length_b   1.000
_cell.length_c   1.000
_cell.angle_alpha   90.00
_cell.angle_beta   90.00
_cell.angle_gamma   90.00
#
_symmetry.space_group_name_H-M   'P 1'
#
loop_
_entity.id
_entity.type
_entity.pdbx_description
1 polymer ?
#
loop_
_entity_poly.entity_id
_entity_poly.type
_entity_poly.pdbx_seq_one_letter_code
_entity_poly.pdbx_strand_id
1 'polypeptide(L)' 'MEKQNLLMAALIHLIKFQSTHCATARERALMMFDALAQLNETNQELDELCCQANALLAN' A
#
# COMPACT_ATOMS: atom_id res chain seq x y z
N MET A 1 -4.89 7.46 -13.89
CA MET A 1 -5.67 7.93 -12.71
C MET A 1 -5.91 6.83 -11.69
N GLU A 2 -6.32 5.63 -12.07
CA GLU A 2 -6.60 4.54 -11.11
C GLU A 2 -5.40 4.15 -10.23
N LYS A 3 -4.18 4.06 -10.78
CA LYS A 3 -2.95 3.73 -10.02
C LYS A 3 -2.63 4.77 -8.94
N GLN A 4 -2.76 6.06 -9.26
CA GLN A 4 -2.55 7.14 -8.29
C GLN A 4 -3.62 7.15 -7.21
N ASN A 5 -4.88 6.87 -7.58
CA ASN A 5 -5.97 6.75 -6.61
C ASN A 5 -5.76 5.56 -5.67
N LEU A 6 -5.31 4.43 -6.20
CA LEU A 6 -5.00 3.22 -5.42
C LEU A 6 -3.81 3.46 -4.46
N LEU A 7 -2.76 4.15 -4.93
CA LEU A 7 -1.64 4.57 -4.09
C LEU A 7 -2.07 5.50 -2.96
N MET A 8 -2.87 6.52 -3.27
CA MET A 8 -3.41 7.42 -2.25
C MET A 8 -4.29 6.68 -1.24
N ALA A 9 -5.13 5.74 -1.69
CA ALA A 9 -5.94 4.92 -0.79
C ALA A 9 -5.07 4.05 0.13
N ALA A 10 -4.02 3.42 -0.40
CA ALA A 10 -3.06 2.62 0.37
C ALA A 10 -2.38 3.46 1.46
N LEU A 11 -1.93 4.67 1.11
CA LEU A 11 -1.30 5.60 2.04
C LEU A 11 -2.28 6.09 3.13
N ILE A 12 -3.53 6.39 2.79
CA ILE A 12 -4.56 6.78 3.77
C ILE A 12 -4.79 5.65 4.78
N HIS A 13 -4.89 4.41 4.32
CA HIS A 13 -5.06 3.26 5.20
C HIS A 13 -3.83 3.00 6.08
N LEU A 14 -2.62 3.20 5.56
CA LEU A 14 -1.37 3.13 6.33
C LEU A 14 -1.34 4.20 7.43
N ILE A 15 -1.62 5.47 7.11
CA ILE A 15 -1.67 6.56 8.10
C ILE A 15 -2.74 6.27 9.16
N LYS A 16 -3.90 5.76 8.75
CA LYS A 16 -4.96 5.36 9.68
C LYS A 16 -4.48 4.25 10.60
N PHE A 17 -3.79 3.23 10.08
CA PHE A 17 -3.20 2.19 10.92
C PHE A 17 -2.17 2.77 11.91
N GLN A 18 -1.24 3.60 11.46
CA GLN A 18 -0.24 4.23 12.33
C GLN A 18 -0.85 5.10 13.43
N SER A 19 -1.98 5.75 13.13
CA SER A 19 -2.65 6.65 14.08
C SER A 19 -3.59 5.94 15.05
N THR A 20 -4.09 4.75 14.71
CA THR A 20 -5.18 4.08 15.44
C THR A 20 -4.89 2.64 15.85
N HIS A 21 -3.81 2.05 15.35
CA HIS A 21 -3.48 0.62 15.45
C HIS A 21 -4.62 -0.32 14.97
N CYS A 22 -5.51 0.16 14.11
CA CYS A 22 -6.63 -0.61 13.58
C CYS A 22 -6.14 -1.69 12.61
N ALA A 23 -6.27 -2.97 12.98
CA ALA A 23 -5.88 -4.12 12.16
C ALA A 23 -6.53 -4.13 10.76
N THR A 24 -7.82 -3.78 10.67
CA THR A 24 -8.51 -3.68 9.37
C THR A 24 -7.91 -2.61 8.47
N ALA A 25 -7.41 -1.49 9.03
CA ALA A 25 -6.72 -0.48 8.23
C ALA A 25 -5.38 -1.02 7.70
N ARG A 26 -4.66 -1.82 8.50
CA ARG A 26 -3.43 -2.52 8.08
C ARG A 26 -3.69 -3.46 6.91
N GLU A 27 -4.69 -4.33 7.03
CA GLU A 27 -5.06 -5.31 5.98
C GLU A 27 -5.45 -4.61 4.67
N ARG A 28 -6.19 -3.50 4.78
CA ARG A 28 -6.59 -2.69 3.61
C ARG A 28 -5.39 -2.03 2.93
N ALA A 29 -4.44 -1.48 3.70
CA ALA A 29 -3.22 -0.92 3.15
C ALA A 29 -2.40 -1.99 2.41
N LEU A 30 -2.21 -3.15 3.05
CA LEU A 30 -1.44 -4.27 2.49
C LEU A 30 -2.03 -4.77 1.16
N MET A 31 -3.35 -5.03 1.12
CA MET A 31 -4.03 -5.45 -0.11
C MET A 31 -3.86 -4.44 -1.26
N MET A 32 -3.89 -3.14 -0.97
CA MET A 32 -3.76 -2.10 -1.99
C MET A 32 -2.32 -1.97 -2.50
N PHE A 33 -1.32 -2.07 -1.63
CA PHE A 33 0.08 -2.10 -2.03
C PHE A 33 0.45 -3.36 -2.81
N ASP A 34 -0.08 -4.53 -2.44
CA ASP A 34 0.05 -5.76 -3.24
C ASP A 34 -0.57 -5.60 -4.63
N ALA A 35 -1.77 -5.02 -4.72
CA ALA A 35 -2.41 -4.76 -6.00
C ALA A 35 -1.59 -3.78 -6.85
N LEU A 36 -0.97 -2.77 -6.25
CA LEU A 36 -0.09 -1.81 -6.95
C LEU A 36 1.16 -2.50 -7.52
N ALA A 37 1.80 -3.38 -6.75
CA ALA A 37 2.99 -4.12 -7.19
C ALA A 37 2.72 -5.11 -8.33
N GLN A 38 1.46 -5.52 -8.52
CA GLN A 38 1.05 -6.45 -9.59
C GLN A 38 0.58 -5.74 -10.86
N LEU A 39 0.48 -4.40 -10.88
CA LEU A 39 0.08 -3.66 -12.08
C LEU A 39 1.23 -3.66 -13.11
N ASN A 40 1.05 -4.40 -14.21
CA ASN A 40 1.98 -4.59 -15.34
C ASN A 40 2.40 -3.31 -16.12
N GLU A 41 2.11 -2.11 -15.63
CA GLU A 41 2.63 -0.84 -16.13
C GLU A 41 3.77 -0.38 -15.23
N THR A 42 4.94 -1.00 -15.45
CA THR A 42 6.13 -0.96 -14.60
C THR A 42 6.75 0.44 -14.53
N ASN A 43 6.65 1.06 -13.35
CA ASN A 43 7.70 1.94 -12.86
C ASN A 43 8.38 1.16 -11.73
N GLN A 44 9.56 0.61 -12.02
CA GLN A 44 10.29 -0.30 -11.14
C GLN A 44 10.53 0.29 -9.74
N GLU A 45 10.70 1.61 -9.65
CA GLU A 45 10.84 2.32 -8.38
C GLU A 45 9.57 2.23 -7.52
N LEU A 46 8.38 2.31 -8.12
CA LEU A 46 7.13 2.21 -7.38
C LEU A 46 6.89 0.79 -6.85
N ASP A 47 7.26 -0.22 -7.63
CA ASP A 47 7.09 -1.63 -7.23
C ASP A 47 7.99 -1.95 -6.02
N GLU A 48 9.24 -1.45 -6.03
CA GLU A 48 10.16 -1.56 -4.90
C GLU A 48 9.61 -0.85 -3.64
N LEU A 49 9.05 0.36 -3.80
CA LEU A 49 8.44 1.11 -2.69
C LEU A 49 7.21 0.40 -2.12
N CYS A 50 6.36 -0.20 -2.98
CA CYS A 50 5.20 -0.97 -2.52
C CYS A 50 5.62 -2.23 -1.76
N CYS A 51 6.64 -2.96 -2.25
CA CYS A 51 7.20 -4.11 -1.55
C CYS A 51 7.76 -3.74 -0.17
N GLN A 52 8.49 -2.63 -0.07
CA GLN A 52 9.00 -2.13 1.21
C GLN A 52 7.88 -1.77 2.17
N ALA A 53 6.84 -1.08 1.70
CA ALA A 53 5.67 -0.74 2.51
C ALA A 53 4.97 -1.99 3.05
N ASN A 54 4.81 -3.02 2.23
CA ASN A 54 4.24 -4.30 2.64
C ASN A 54 5.06 -4.99 3.73
N ALA A 55 6.40 -5.01 3.61
CA ALA A 55 7.27 -5.59 4.62
C ALA A 55 7.16 -4.88 5.97
N LEU A 56 7.03 -3.55 5.97
CA LEU A 56 6.82 -2.75 7.18
C LEU A 56 5.46 -3.02 7.83
N LEU A 57 4.42 -3.27 7.03
CA LEU A 57 3.06 -3.57 7.49
C LEU A 57 2.87 -5.02 7.98
N ALA A 58 3.70 -5.95 7.52
CA ALA A 58 3.64 -7.35 7.90
C ALA A 58 4.19 -7.63 9.32
N ASN A 59 5.00 -6.71 9.86
CA ASN A 59 5.48 -6.73 11.25
C ASN A 59 4.42 -6.29 12.26
#